data_AF-A0A920K372-F1
#
_entry.id   AF-A0A920K372-F1
#
_cell.length_a   1.000
_cell.length_b   1.000
_cell.length_c   1.000
_cell.angle_alpha   90.00
_cell.angle_beta   90.00
_cell.angle_gamma   90.00
#
_symmetry.space_group_name_H-M   'P 1'
#
loop_
_entity.id
_entity.type
_entity.pdbx_description
1 polymer ?
#
loop_
_entity_poly.entity_id
_entity_poly.type
_entity_poly.pdbx_seq_one_letter_code
_entity_poly.pdbx_strand_id
1 'polypeptide(L)'
;MGSSDAADNRSKNLFEDLVGDINTIVNKFSLTFDVGGKQSGFPRLQFNMPLCHLEIPSHSIDDVISLETNFHGLGSTIGEADEVNLKYFGV
;
A
#
# COMPACT_ATOMS: atom_id res chain seq x y z
N MET A 1 -18.27 -2.06 -23.78
CA MET A 1 -18.50 -2.59 -22.42
C MET A 1 -17.22 -3.31 -22.01
N GLY A 2 -16.58 -2.86 -20.94
CA GLY A 2 -15.17 -3.15 -20.57
C GLY A 2 -14.23 -2.19 -21.31
N SER A 3 -13.46 -1.29 -20.72
CA SER A 3 -12.90 -1.16 -19.36
C SER A 3 -13.42 0.10 -18.66
N SER A 4 -13.66 0.03 -17.36
CA SER A 4 -13.83 1.20 -16.50
C SER A 4 -12.47 1.87 -16.26
N ASP A 5 -12.02 2.68 -17.21
CA ASP A 5 -10.71 3.34 -17.22
C ASP A 5 -10.49 4.42 -16.12
N ALA A 6 -11.40 4.62 -15.16
CA ALA A 6 -11.45 5.87 -14.38
C ALA A 6 -11.88 5.72 -12.91
N ALA A 7 -11.40 4.68 -12.23
CA ALA A 7 -11.22 4.68 -10.76
C ALA A 7 -9.73 4.86 -10.38
N ASP A 8 -9.04 5.56 -11.29
CA ASP A 8 -7.90 6.46 -11.11
C ASP A 8 -6.55 5.82 -10.86
N ASN A 9 -6.02 5.07 -11.84
CA ASN A 9 -4.58 4.81 -12.03
C ASN A 9 -3.73 4.73 -10.75
N ARG A 10 -4.21 4.03 -9.71
CA ARG A 10 -3.77 4.27 -8.33
C ARG A 10 -2.30 3.93 -8.10
N SER A 11 -1.79 2.93 -8.80
CA SER A 11 -0.37 2.56 -8.81
C SER A 11 0.49 3.60 -9.52
N LYS A 12 -0.01 4.21 -10.60
CA LYS A 12 0.68 5.31 -11.29
C LYS A 12 0.70 6.55 -10.42
N ASN A 13 -0.42 6.93 -9.80
CA ASN A 13 -0.45 8.08 -8.90
C ASN A 13 0.47 7.83 -7.69
N LEU A 14 0.48 6.63 -7.12
CA LEU A 14 1.43 6.26 -6.06
C LEU A 14 2.89 6.38 -6.52
N PHE A 15 3.20 5.96 -7.74
CA PHE A 15 4.54 6.10 -8.30
C PHE A 15 4.91 7.56 -8.58
N GLU A 16 4.00 8.34 -9.16
CA GLU A 16 4.19 9.78 -9.41
C GLU A 16 4.35 10.56 -8.09
N ASP A 17 3.59 10.22 -7.06
CA ASP A 17 3.70 10.82 -5.73
C ASP A 17 5.03 10.42 -5.07
N LEU A 18 5.44 9.15 -5.16
CA LEU A 18 6.69 8.70 -4.54
C LEU A 18 7.94 9.26 -5.24
N VAL A 19 7.93 9.33 -6.57
CA VAL A 19 9.05 9.88 -7.35
C VAL A 19 9.03 11.41 -7.34
N GLY A 20 7.86 12.03 -7.24
CA GLY A 20 7.67 13.48 -7.23
C GLY A 20 7.92 14.13 -5.86
N ASP A 21 7.84 13.38 -4.76
CA ASP A 21 8.14 13.90 -3.42
C ASP A 21 9.65 14.03 -3.17
N ILE A 22 10.16 15.22 -3.50
CA ILE A 22 11.55 15.62 -3.26
C ILE A 22 11.76 16.31 -1.89
N ASN A 23 10.69 16.55 -1.13
CA ASN A 23 10.75 17.31 0.13
C ASN A 23 10.82 16.39 1.34
N THR A 24 10.23 15.20 1.25
CA THR A 24 10.27 14.21 2.31
C THR A 24 11.52 13.34 2.17
N ILE A 25 12.49 13.56 3.06
CA ILE A 25 13.72 12.74 3.09
C ILE A 25 13.55 11.42 3.87
N VAL A 26 12.44 11.26 4.60
CA VAL A 26 12.15 10.07 5.41
C VAL A 26 11.06 9.25 4.72
N ASN A 27 11.42 8.06 4.25
CA ASN A 27 10.50 7.09 3.69
C ASN A 27 9.56 6.55 4.79
N LYS A 28 8.41 7.17 5.03
CA LYS A 28 7.49 6.76 6.10
C LYS A 28 6.04 6.93 5.67
N PHE A 29 5.35 5.80 5.50
CA PHE A 29 3.96 5.74 5.04
C PHE A 29 3.07 4.98 6.02
N SER A 30 1.82 5.41 6.15
CA SER A 30 0.76 4.63 6.79
C SER A 30 0.03 3.84 5.72
N LEU A 31 0.21 2.51 5.72
CA LEU A 31 -0.35 1.62 4.71
C LEU A 31 -1.48 0.77 5.29
N THR A 32 -2.62 0.76 4.58
CA THR A 32 -3.75 -0.13 4.91
C THR A 32 -4.08 -0.99 3.69
N PHE A 33 -3.98 -2.31 3.85
CA PHE A 33 -4.39 -3.28 2.85
C PHE A 33 -5.73 -3.88 3.22
N ASP A 34 -6.74 -3.69 2.38
CA ASP A 34 -8.06 -4.29 2.54
C ASP A 34 -8.26 -5.42 1.52
N VAL A 35 -8.12 -6.65 1.98
CA VAL A 35 -8.36 -7.86 1.17
C VAL A 35 -9.85 -8.18 1.20
N GLY A 36 -10.47 -8.24 0.01
CA GLY A 36 -11.92 -8.39 -0.15
C GLY A 36 -12.69 -7.06 -0.22
N GLY A 37 -11.98 -5.92 -0.24
CA GLY A 37 -12.57 -4.59 -0.32
C GLY A 37 -13.03 -4.04 1.04
N LYS A 38 -13.69 -2.87 1.01
CA LYS A 38 -14.06 -2.10 2.22
C LYS A 38 -15.56 -2.18 2.58
N GLN A 39 -16.34 -2.97 1.84
CA GLN A 39 -17.79 -2.99 2.01
C GLN A 39 -18.18 -3.64 3.35
N SER A 40 -19.06 -2.96 4.11
CA SER A 40 -19.55 -3.48 5.38
C SER A 40 -20.48 -4.67 5.18
N GLY A 41 -20.46 -5.64 6.10
CA GLY A 41 -21.26 -6.86 6.03
C GLY A 41 -20.72 -7.95 5.10
N PHE A 42 -19.55 -7.74 4.48
CA PHE A 42 -18.87 -8.74 3.65
C PHE A 42 -17.60 -9.24 4.36
N PRO A 43 -17.26 -10.54 4.20
CA PRO A 43 -16.00 -11.08 4.68
C PRO A 43 -14.82 -10.32 4.12
N ARG A 44 -13.97 -9.77 4.99
CA ARG A 44 -12.75 -9.05 4.58
C ARG A 44 -11.66 -9.18 5.64
N LEU A 45 -10.42 -9.02 5.19
CA LEU A 45 -9.25 -8.97 6.05
C LEU A 45 -8.55 -7.63 5.84
N GLN A 46 -8.38 -6.87 6.92
CA GLN A 46 -7.66 -5.61 6.89
C GLN A 46 -6.31 -5.76 7.59
N PHE A 47 -5.25 -5.34 6.92
CA PHE A 47 -3.93 -5.13 7.50
C PHE A 47 -3.70 -3.63 7.62
N ASN A 48 -3.45 -3.15 8.83
CA ASN A 48 -3.12 -1.75 9.07
C ASN A 48 -1.70 -1.65 9.62
N MET A 49 -0.81 -1.01 8.88
CA MET A 49 0.57 -0.77 9.26
C MET A 49 0.83 0.73 9.31
N PRO A 50 0.93 1.32 10.52
CA PRO A 50 1.02 2.76 10.70
C PRO A 50 2.38 3.34 10.27
N LEU A 51 3.43 2.52 10.28
CA LEU A 51 4.79 2.89 9.94
C LEU A 51 5.36 1.88 8.95
N CYS A 52 5.43 2.26 7.68
CA CYS A 52 6.02 1.44 6.63
C CYS A 52 7.07 2.22 5.84
N HIS A 53 8.17 1.54 5.51
CA HIS A 53 9.04 1.94 4.42
C HIS A 53 8.55 1.28 3.13
N LEU A 54 8.49 2.06 2.05
CA LEU A 54 8.10 1.61 0.72
C LEU A 54 9.33 1.66 -0.21
N GLU A 55 9.67 0.55 -0.86
CA GLU A 55 10.77 0.48 -1.82
C GLU A 55 10.22 0.09 -3.19
N ILE A 56 10.52 0.90 -4.21
CA ILE A 56 10.20 0.59 -5.59
C ILE A 56 11.48 0.12 -6.28
N PRO A 57 11.67 -1.21 -6.47
CA PRO A 57 12.82 -1.72 -7.20
C PRO A 57 12.74 -1.27 -8.65
N SER A 58 13.88 -0.88 -9.21
CA SER A 58 14.02 -0.21 -10.51
C SER A 58 13.10 -0.77 -11.59
N HIS A 59 12.29 0.13 -12.14
CA HIS A 59 11.36 -0.05 -13.23
C HIS A 59 11.96 -0.83 -14.42
N SER A 60 11.26 -1.88 -14.85
CA SER A 60 11.41 -2.46 -16.19
C SER A 60 10.24 -1.94 -17.03
N ILE A 61 10.52 -1.07 -18.01
CA ILE A 61 9.49 -0.42 -18.84
C ILE A 61 8.82 -1.39 -19.84
N ASP A 62 9.33 -2.61 -19.91
CA ASP A 62 8.94 -3.60 -20.91
C ASP A 62 7.63 -4.34 -20.60
N ASP A 63 7.00 -4.11 -19.44
CA ASP A 63 5.70 -4.72 -19.14
C ASP A 63 4.73 -3.75 -18.43
N VAL A 64 3.82 -3.16 -19.21
CA VAL A 64 2.86 -2.10 -18.80
C VAL A 64 1.76 -2.61 -17.85
N ILE A 65 1.89 -3.83 -17.35
CA ILE A 65 0.81 -4.55 -16.66
C ILE A 65 0.93 -4.56 -15.14
N SER A 66 2.09 -4.28 -14.53
CA SER A 66 2.25 -4.31 -13.07
C SER A 66 3.47 -3.53 -12.55
N LEU A 67 3.34 -2.96 -11.35
CA LEU A 67 4.44 -2.35 -10.58
C LEU A 67 4.80 -3.28 -9.42
N GLU A 68 6.08 -3.63 -9.29
CA GLU A 68 6.58 -4.31 -8.09
C GLU A 68 6.93 -3.26 -7.03
N THR A 69 6.50 -3.49 -5.79
CA THR A 69 6.80 -2.60 -4.67
C THR A 69 6.93 -3.42 -3.40
N ASN A 70 8.08 -3.29 -2.74
CA ASN A 70 8.37 -3.93 -1.46
C ASN A 70 7.96 -2.97 -0.33
N PHE A 71 7.45 -3.51 0.77
CA PHE A 71 7.11 -2.73 1.95
C PHE A 71 7.59 -3.43 3.22
N HIS A 72 8.04 -2.63 4.18
CA HIS A 72 8.54 -3.10 5.47
C HIS A 72 7.81 -2.35 6.58
N GLY A 73 6.98 -3.06 7.33
CA GLY A 73 6.36 -2.55 8.55
C GLY A 73 7.41 -2.42 9.66
N LEU A 74 7.37 -1.31 10.38
CA LEU A 74 8.29 -1.01 11.48
C LEU A 74 7.50 -0.78 12.77
N GLY A 75 8.02 -1.30 13.88
CA GLY A 75 7.50 -0.99 15.20
C GLY A 75 7.77 0.46 15.57
N SER A 76 6.97 1.02 16.47
CA SER A 76 7.16 2.38 16.96
C SER A 76 8.48 2.55 17.73
N THR A 77 8.96 1.48 18.36
CA THR A 77 10.26 1.41 19.03
C THR A 77 10.87 0.01 18.92
N ILE A 78 12.14 -0.14 19.32
CA ILE A 78 12.91 -1.41 19.25
C ILE A 78 12.37 -2.53 20.18
N GLY A 79 11.33 -2.26 20.99
CA GLY A 79 10.73 -3.25 21.89
C GLY A 79 9.26 -3.55 21.64
N GLU A 80 8.60 -2.80 20.76
CA GLU A 80 7.16 -2.91 20.53
C GLU A 80 6.89 -3.74 19.26
N ALA A 81 5.95 -4.67 19.36
CA ALA A 81 5.49 -5.51 18.24
C ALA A 81 4.20 -4.93 17.63
N ASP A 82 4.21 -3.63 17.34
CA ASP A 82 3.07 -2.86 16.80
C ASP A 82 3.19 -2.54 15.30
N GLU A 83 3.98 -3.34 14.57
CA GLU A 83 4.21 -3.20 13.12
C GLU A 83 2.91 -3.29 12.31
N VAL A 84 2.01 -4.20 12.72
CA VAL A 84 0.78 -4.52 11.98
C VAL A 84 -0.39 -4.82 12.92
N ASN A 85 -1.54 -4.20 12.66
CA ASN A 85 -2.81 -4.56 13.25
C ASN A 85 -3.68 -5.27 12.22
N LEU A 86 -4.08 -6.52 12.52
CA LEU A 86 -4.96 -7.31 11.66
C LEU A 86 -6.39 -7.28 12.19
N LYS A 87 -7.34 -7.01 11.30
CA LYS A 87 -8.77 -7.10 11.61
C LYS A 87 -9.45 -8.07 10.66
N TYR A 88 -9.99 -9.13 11.23
CA TYR A 88 -10.86 -10.06 10.52
C TYR A 88 -12.32 -9.62 10.69
N PHE A 89 -13.02 -9.49 9.58
CA PHE A 89 -14.46 -9.22 9.57
C PHE A 89 -15.15 -10.48 9.06
N GLY A 90 -15.70 -11.26 9.98
CA GLY A 90 -16.55 -12.41 9.69
C GLY A 90 -18.02 -12.00 9.55
N VAL A 91 -18.82 -12.89 8.95
CA VAL A 91 -20.29 -12.81 8.96
C VAL A 91 -20.86 -13.33 10.27
#